data_AF-A0A661IY36-F1
#
_entry.id   AF-A0A661IY36-F1
#
_cell.length_a   1.000
_cell.length_b   1.000
_cell.length_c   1.000
_cell.angle_alpha   90.00
_cell.angle_beta   90.00
_cell.angle_gamma   90.00
#
_symmetry.space_group_name_H-M   'P 1'
#
loop_
_entity.id
_entity.type
_entity.pdbx_description
1 polymer ?
#
loop_
_entity_poly.entity_id
_entity_poly.type
_entity_poly.pdbx_seq_one_letter_code
_entity_poly.pdbx_strand_id
1 'polypeptide(L)'
;MNPHAVVHPREVFKSALTCSAMSIIAVHNHPSGDPRPSPEDKIMAQKLYVCGDLLGIKVLDSIIIGHRSFYSFREGRVRKVEQSEGEEEQMGSGQKSAWVVGGGVRKTLA
;
A
#
# COMPACT_ATOMS: atom_id res chain seq x y z
N MET A 1 -7.97 -9.00 -23.55
CA MET A 1 -6.58 -8.51 -23.46
C MET A 1 -6.43 -7.90 -22.07
N ASN A 2 -5.60 -8.46 -21.19
CA ASN A 2 -5.54 -8.08 -19.77
C ASN A 2 -4.11 -7.63 -19.44
N PRO A 3 -3.77 -6.33 -19.41
CA PRO A 3 -2.40 -5.88 -19.14
C PRO A 3 -2.23 -5.14 -17.81
N HIS A 4 -3.09 -5.36 -16.80
CA HIS A 4 -2.89 -4.82 -15.45
C HIS A 4 -3.19 -5.91 -14.41
N ALA A 5 -2.28 -6.12 -13.47
CA ALA A 5 -2.39 -7.17 -12.45
C ALA A 5 -3.71 -7.02 -11.66
N VAL A 6 -4.65 -7.93 -11.90
CA VAL A 6 -5.93 -7.96 -11.19
C VAL A 6 -5.67 -8.55 -9.81
N VAL A 7 -5.39 -7.70 -8.82
CA VAL A 7 -5.26 -8.12 -7.42
C VAL A 7 -6.65 -8.37 -6.85
N HIS A 8 -6.98 -9.61 -6.51
CA HIS A 8 -8.26 -9.91 -5.86
C HIS A 8 -8.16 -9.73 -4.33
N PRO A 9 -9.20 -9.19 -3.66
CA PRO A 9 -9.23 -9.07 -2.19
C PRO A 9 -8.92 -10.38 -1.46
N ARG A 10 -9.33 -11.53 -2.01
CA ARG A 10 -9.02 -12.85 -1.43
C ARG A 10 -7.52 -13.09 -1.25
N GLU A 11 -6.68 -12.64 -2.19
CA GLU A 11 -5.23 -12.84 -2.11
C GLU A 11 -4.61 -11.87 -1.09
N VAL A 12 -5.11 -10.63 -1.03
CA VAL A 12 -4.70 -9.63 -0.03
C VAL A 12 -5.00 -10.11 1.38
N PHE A 13 -6.25 -10.53 1.63
CA PHE A 13 -6.68 -10.96 2.95
C PHE A 13 -6.18 -12.34 3.35
N LYS A 14 -5.89 -13.24 2.40
CA LYS A 14 -5.20 -14.51 2.69
C LYS A 14 -3.89 -14.27 3.43
N SER A 15 -3.10 -13.31 2.95
CA SER A 15 -1.83 -12.93 3.57
C SER A 15 -2.04 -12.28 4.94
N ALA A 16 -3.01 -11.38 5.07
CA ALA A 16 -3.35 -10.73 6.34
C ALA A 16 -3.78 -11.75 7.40
N LEU A 17 -4.65 -12.70 7.04
CA LEU A 17 -5.12 -13.79 7.90
C LEU A 17 -3.97 -14.71 8.32
N THR A 18 -3.11 -15.11 7.37
CA THR A 18 -1.96 -15.98 7.65
C THR A 18 -0.96 -15.32 8.61
N CYS A 19 -0.87 -13.99 8.60
CA CYS A 19 -0.04 -13.23 9.52
C CYS A 19 -0.74 -12.85 10.82
N SER A 20 -2.00 -13.26 11.03
CA SER A 20 -2.82 -12.83 12.18
C SER A 20 -2.86 -11.30 12.33
N ALA A 21 -2.95 -10.58 11.21
CA ALA A 21 -2.93 -9.12 11.21
C ALA A 21 -4.22 -8.55 11.80
N MET A 22 -4.10 -7.57 12.69
CA MET A 22 -5.24 -6.80 13.21
C MET A 22 -5.78 -5.81 12.17
N SER A 23 -4.90 -5.30 11.31
CA SER A 23 -5.21 -4.30 10.29
C SER A 23 -4.15 -4.27 9.20
N ILE A 24 -4.47 -3.70 8.05
CA ILE A 24 -3.57 -3.55 6.91
C ILE A 24 -3.59 -2.13 6.34
N ILE A 25 -2.52 -1.76 5.63
CA ILE A 25 -2.49 -0.63 4.70
C ILE A 25 -2.25 -1.21 3.31
N ALA A 26 -3.10 -0.86 2.35
CA ALA A 26 -2.93 -1.29 0.98
C ALA A 26 -2.10 -0.25 0.22
N VAL A 27 -1.08 -0.68 -0.51
CA VAL A 27 -0.23 0.22 -1.29
C VAL A 27 -0.16 -0.29 -2.72
N HIS A 28 -0.35 0.59 -3.69
CA HIS A 28 0.01 0.31 -5.08
C HIS A 28 0.73 1.50 -5.71
N ASN A 29 1.49 1.21 -6.74
CA ASN A 29 2.42 2.10 -7.41
C ASN A 29 1.86 2.50 -8.77
N HIS A 30 1.95 3.79 -9.10
CA HIS A 30 1.70 4.32 -10.44
C HIS A 30 3.04 4.58 -11.13
N PRO A 31 3.47 3.73 -12.09
CA PRO A 31 4.72 3.93 -12.81
C PRO A 31 4.77 5.23 -13.63
N SER A 32 3.61 5.83 -13.91
CA SER A 32 3.49 7.15 -14.52
C SER A 32 4.02 8.29 -13.62
N GLY A 33 4.14 8.04 -12.32
CA GLY A 33 4.56 9.02 -11.32
C GLY A 33 3.44 9.91 -10.76
N ASP A 34 2.23 9.86 -11.32
CA ASP A 34 1.06 10.59 -10.85
C ASP A 34 0.20 9.72 -9.92
N PRO A 35 0.06 10.06 -8.63
CA PRO A 35 -0.66 9.23 -7.67
C PRO A 35 -2.19 9.43 -7.71
N ARG A 36 -2.75 10.22 -8.63
CA ARG A 36 -4.21 10.41 -8.69
C ARG A 36 -4.92 9.08 -8.99
N PRO A 37 -5.95 8.70 -8.22
CA PRO A 37 -6.63 7.42 -8.39
C PRO A 37 -7.47 7.36 -9.66
N SER A 38 -7.31 6.27 -10.41
CA SER A 38 -8.23 5.88 -11.48
C SER A 38 -9.59 5.44 -10.92
N PRO A 39 -10.64 5.32 -11.76
CA PRO A 39 -11.90 4.69 -11.36
C PRO A 39 -11.70 3.27 -10.79
N GLU A 40 -10.80 2.50 -11.37
CA GLU A 40 -10.49 1.13 -10.97
C GLU A 40 -9.86 1.09 -9.57
N ASP A 41 -8.94 2.01 -9.26
CA ASP A 41 -8.31 2.11 -7.94
C ASP A 41 -9.36 2.42 -6.86
N LYS A 42 -10.32 3.30 -7.15
CA LYS A 42 -11.41 3.63 -6.24
C LYS A 42 -12.30 2.43 -5.96
N ILE A 43 -12.67 1.69 -7.01
CA ILE A 43 -13.46 0.46 -6.90
C ILE A 43 -12.69 -0.59 -6.07
N MET A 44 -11.39 -0.75 -6.31
CA MET A 44 -10.55 -1.70 -5.57
C MET A 44 -10.43 -1.31 -4.09
N ALA A 45 -10.13 -0.05 -3.80
CA ALA A 45 -10.03 0.45 -2.43
C ALA A 45 -11.35 0.23 -1.68
N GLN A 46 -12.50 0.54 -2.30
CA GLN A 46 -13.82 0.28 -1.72
C GLN A 46 -14.06 -1.20 -1.43
N LYS A 47 -13.70 -2.10 -2.36
CA LYS A 47 -13.80 -3.55 -2.14
C LYS A 47 -12.95 -3.99 -0.96
N LEU A 48 -11.73 -3.48 -0.84
CA LEU A 48 -10.85 -3.80 0.28
C LEU A 48 -11.41 -3.30 1.61
N TYR A 49 -11.96 -2.10 1.69
CA TYR A 49 -12.61 -1.59 2.90
C TYR A 49 -13.78 -2.48 3.33
N VAL A 50 -14.69 -2.81 2.40
CA VAL A 50 -15.83 -3.69 2.68
C VAL A 50 -15.38 -5.09 3.13
N CYS A 51 -14.42 -5.69 2.44
CA CYS A 51 -13.88 -7.00 2.83
C CYS A 51 -13.18 -6.96 4.20
N GLY A 52 -12.43 -5.89 4.49
CA GLY A 52 -11.73 -5.74 5.76
C GLY A 52 -12.69 -5.64 6.94
N ASP A 53 -13.76 -4.88 6.80
CA ASP A 53 -14.81 -4.78 7.81
C ASP A 53 -15.50 -6.13 8.04
N LEU A 54 -15.81 -6.87 6.97
CA LEU A 54 -16.42 -8.20 7.07
C LEU A 54 -15.51 -9.24 7.74
N LEU A 55 -14.20 -9.18 7.50
CA LEU A 55 -13.23 -10.12 8.04
C LEU A 55 -12.69 -9.72 9.43
N GLY A 56 -13.06 -8.55 9.94
CA GLY A 56 -12.49 -8.00 11.17
C GLY A 56 -11.02 -7.58 11.04
N ILE A 57 -10.53 -7.38 9.82
CA ILE A 57 -9.16 -6.91 9.52
C ILE A 57 -9.27 -5.54 8.87
N LYS A 58 -9.14 -4.49 9.67
CA LYS A 58 -9.38 -3.12 9.21
C LYS A 58 -8.36 -2.70 8.16
N VAL A 59 -8.81 -2.16 7.03
CA VAL A 59 -7.93 -1.45 6.09
C VAL A 59 -7.82 -0.01 6.56
N LEU A 60 -6.65 0.38 7.07
CA LEU A 60 -6.42 1.71 7.66
C LEU A 60 -6.33 2.81 6.61
N ASP A 61 -5.72 2.48 5.48
CA ASP A 61 -5.62 3.37 4.31
C ASP A 61 -5.33 2.53 3.06
N SER A 62 -5.68 3.09 1.91
CA SER A 62 -5.18 2.68 0.61
C SER A 62 -4.36 3.83 0.05
N ILE A 63 -3.12 3.55 -0.34
CA ILE A 63 -2.15 4.57 -0.74
C ILE A 63 -1.69 4.29 -2.17
N ILE A 64 -1.71 5.34 -2.99
CA ILE A 64 -1.14 5.32 -4.34
C ILE A 64 0.17 6.07 -4.32
N ILE A 65 1.27 5.41 -4.68
CA ILE A 65 2.59 6.02 -4.72
C ILE A 65 2.92 6.48 -6.14
N GLY A 66 3.26 7.77 -6.28
CA GLY A 66 3.89 8.37 -7.45
C GLY A 66 5.36 8.73 -7.17
N HIS A 67 5.98 9.59 -7.97
CA HIS A 67 7.42 9.88 -7.85
C HIS A 67 7.80 10.60 -6.54
N ARG A 68 7.26 11.79 -6.31
CA ARG A 68 7.53 12.62 -5.10
C ARG A 68 6.24 12.99 -4.38
N SER A 69 5.24 12.13 -4.54
CA SER A 69 3.91 12.36 -3.99
C SER A 69 3.15 11.05 -3.89
N PHE A 70 2.19 11.02 -2.99
CA PHE A 70 1.26 9.90 -2.85
C PHE A 70 -0.16 10.42 -2.65
N TYR A 71 -1.15 9.60 -2.97
CA TYR A 71 -2.56 9.84 -2.66
C TYR A 71 -2.96 8.93 -1.51
N SER A 72 -3.55 9.50 -0.46
CA SER A 72 -4.16 8.75 0.63
C SER A 72 -5.67 8.74 0.43
N PHE A 73 -6.27 7.55 0.36
CA PHE A 73 -7.73 7.42 0.30
C PHE A 73 -8.39 7.86 1.61
N ARG A 74 -7.72 7.66 2.75
CA ARG A 74 -8.18 8.15 4.05
C ARG A 74 -8.23 9.66 4.12
N GLU A 75 -7.24 10.36 3.57
CA GLU A 75 -7.22 11.83 3.56
C GLU A 75 -7.93 12.46 2.36
N GLY A 76 -8.20 11.69 1.30
CA GLY A 76 -8.87 12.16 0.08
C GLY A 76 -8.05 13.16 -0.74
N ARG A 77 -6.71 13.16 -0.62
CA ARG A 77 -5.83 14.16 -1.27
C ARG A 77 -4.45 13.62 -1.59
N VAL A 78 -3.77 14.31 -2.51
CA VAL A 78 -2.35 14.10 -2.82
C VAL A 78 -1.48 14.85 -1.83
N ARG A 79 -0.43 14.18 -1.32
CA ARG A 79 0.61 14.73 -0.45
C ARG A 79 1.95 14.68 -1.19
N LYS A 80 2.78 15.70 -1.03
CA LYS A 80 4.17 15.68 -1.50
C LYS A 80 5.06 15.01 -0.45
N VAL A 81 6.08 14.29 -0.91
CA VAL A 81 7.12 13.74 -0.05
C VAL A 81 8.22 14.79 0.05
N GLU A 82 8.43 15.35 1.25
CA GLU A 82 9.56 16.22 1.54
C GLU A 82 10.79 15.33 1.74
N GLN A 83 11.88 15.63 1.03
CA GLN A 83 13.16 14.95 1.26
C GLN A 83 13.80 15.53 2.51
N SER A 84 13.96 14.74 3.57
CA SER A 84 14.97 15.00 4.58
C SER A 84 16.31 14.49 4.05
N GLU A 85 17.32 15.34 3.97
CA GLU A 85 18.71 14.91 3.77
C GLU A 85 19.08 13.99 4.94
N GLY A 86 19.24 12.70 4.67
CA GLY A 86 19.64 11.69 5.64
C GLY A 86 20.91 10.99 5.17
N GLU A 87 21.92 10.96 6.03
CA GLU A 87 23.27 10.44 5.81
C GLU A 87 23.24 8.99 5.29
N GLU A 88 23.96 8.73 4.19
CA GLU A 88 24.20 7.38 3.66
C GLU A 88 25.04 6.57 4.66
N GLU A 89 24.40 5.73 5.47
CA GLU A 89 25.11 4.64 6.13
C GLU A 89 25.36 3.54 5.08
N GLN A 90 26.62 3.43 4.63
CA GLN A 90 27.06 2.40 3.70
C GLN A 90 26.73 1.00 4.26
N MET A 91 25.78 0.32 3.62
CA MET A 91 25.54 -1.10 3.86
C MET A 91 25.56 -1.82 2.52
N GLY A 92 26.40 -2.86 2.46
CA GLY A 92 26.79 -3.56 1.24
C GLY A 92 25.65 -4.10 0.37
N SER A 93 26.03 -4.36 -0.87
CA SER A 93 25.22 -4.79 -2.01
C SER A 93 23.99 -5.65 -1.67
N GLY A 94 22.81 -5.13 -1.97
CA GLY A 94 21.55 -5.89 -2.01
C GLY A 94 20.35 -4.95 -1.97
N GLN A 95 19.46 -5.03 -2.96
CA GLN A 95 18.24 -4.22 -3.12
C GLN A 95 17.50 -3.93 -1.81
N LYS A 96 17.17 -2.66 -1.52
CA LYS A 96 16.27 -2.30 -0.42
C LYS A 96 15.42 -1.07 -0.76
N SER A 97 14.11 -1.25 -0.83
CA SER A 97 13.15 -0.20 -0.46
C SER A 97 12.10 -0.84 0.44
N ALA A 98 12.11 -0.49 1.72
CA ALA A 98 11.17 -0.96 2.75
C ALA A 98 10.80 0.20 3.67
N TRP A 99 9.50 0.35 3.98
CA TRP A 99 9.02 1.19 5.08
C TRP A 99 7.82 0.53 5.79
N VAL A 100 7.87 0.49 7.11
CA VAL A 100 6.87 -0.04 8.05
C VAL A 100 6.50 1.09 9.01
N VAL A 101 5.20 1.34 9.24
CA VAL A 101 4.74 2.12 10.39
C VAL A 101 3.55 1.42 11.03
N GLY A 102 3.69 1.05 12.32
CA GLY A 102 2.62 0.57 13.19
C GLY A 102 2.82 -0.86 13.70
N GLY A 103 2.88 -1.02 15.03
CA GLY A 103 3.35 -2.23 15.71
C GLY A 103 2.50 -3.49 15.53
N GLY A 104 3.19 -4.63 15.47
CA GLY A 104 2.61 -5.97 15.59
C GLY A 104 2.79 -6.84 14.35
N VAL A 105 3.83 -7.67 14.39
CA VAL A 105 4.17 -8.77 13.45
C VAL A 105 4.63 -8.35 12.05
N ARG A 106 5.88 -8.71 11.74
CA ARG A 106 6.60 -8.40 10.50
C ARG A 106 6.55 -9.60 9.56
N LYS A 107 5.95 -9.46 8.37
CA LYS A 107 6.37 -10.20 7.16
C LYS A 107 6.10 -9.37 5.90
N THR A 108 7.15 -9.26 5.09
CA THR A 108 7.14 -8.69 3.73
C THR A 108 6.63 -9.76 2.77
N LEU A 109 5.72 -9.42 1.86
CA LEU A 109 5.46 -10.22 0.66
C LEU A 109 5.93 -9.40 -0.54
N ALA A 110 6.81 -10.02 -1.32
CA ALA A 110 7.26 -9.54 -2.62
C ALA A 110 6.17 -9.73 -3.67
#